data_AF-A0A319D495-F1
#
_entry.id   AF-A0A319D495-F1
#
_cell.length_a   1.000
_cell.length_b   1.000
_cell.length_c   1.000
_cell.angle_alpha   90.00
_cell.angle_beta   90.00
_cell.angle_gamma   90.00
#
_symmetry.space_group_name_H-M   'P 1'
#
loop_
_entity.id
_entity.type
_entity.pdbx_description
1 polymer ?
#
loop_
_entity_poly.entity_id
_entity_poly.type
_entity_poly.pdbx_seq_one_letter_code
_entity_poly.pdbx_strand_id
1 'polypeptide(L)'
;MSTQSTIYQNLPGPVGDCLKPTSLSTTATVPVSRTTSLVFTTGHIGLDLATGSLVNTTVTAEFNAIFDCLDAALKHAGVARGLHQAYRVVSYLTSPEHEAEMHRVFQQRVPGHTPTSCTVVVKEINVTGMRAEIAAEAALFHS
;
A
#
# COMPACT_ATOMS: atom_id res chain seq x y z
N MET A 1 -0.26 -2.27 -33.61
CA MET A 1 -0.45 -2.90 -32.28
C MET A 1 -0.29 -1.79 -31.26
N SER A 2 -1.30 -1.49 -30.45
CA SER A 2 -1.14 -0.53 -29.35
C SER A 2 -0.12 -1.11 -28.38
N THR A 3 0.98 -0.41 -28.16
CA THR A 3 1.98 -0.77 -27.15
C THR A 3 1.33 -0.58 -25.79
N GLN A 4 0.91 -1.68 -25.16
CA GLN A 4 0.50 -1.67 -23.76
C GLN A 4 1.70 -1.19 -22.92
N SER A 5 1.58 -0.02 -22.31
CA SER A 5 2.62 0.57 -21.45
C SER A 5 2.21 0.49 -19.99
N THR A 6 3.20 0.42 -19.10
CA THR A 6 2.97 0.61 -17.65
C THR A 6 2.31 1.97 -17.40
N ILE A 7 1.30 1.99 -16.55
CA ILE A 7 0.61 3.22 -16.14
C ILE A 7 1.04 3.54 -14.72
N TYR A 8 1.58 4.74 -14.51
CA TYR A 8 1.95 5.24 -13.20
C TYR A 8 0.91 6.23 -12.71
N GLN A 9 0.44 6.08 -11.48
CA GLN A 9 -0.54 6.99 -10.88
C GLN A 9 -0.08 7.43 -9.50
N ASN A 10 -0.40 8.68 -9.15
CA ASN A 10 -0.35 9.15 -7.78
C ASN A 10 -1.77 9.29 -7.27
N LEU A 11 -1.97 8.99 -5.97
CA LEU A 11 -3.22 9.36 -5.32
C LEU A 11 -3.49 10.86 -5.50
N PRO A 12 -4.76 11.28 -5.67
CA PRO A 12 -5.09 12.69 -5.57
C PRO A 12 -4.90 13.16 -4.11
N GLY A 13 -4.47 14.41 -3.95
CA GLY A 13 -4.35 15.06 -2.64
C GLY A 13 -3.03 14.82 -1.92
N PRO A 14 -2.95 15.17 -0.62
CA PRO A 14 -1.67 15.36 0.08
C PRO A 14 -0.74 14.15 0.09
N VAL A 15 -1.29 12.93 0.18
CA VAL A 15 -0.50 11.69 0.18
C VAL A 15 0.14 11.41 -1.18
N GLY A 16 -0.53 11.71 -2.29
CA GLY A 16 0.13 11.61 -3.60
C GLY A 16 1.06 12.78 -3.86
N ASP A 17 0.71 13.96 -3.38
CA ASP A 17 1.51 15.18 -3.54
C ASP A 17 2.87 15.10 -2.85
N CYS A 18 2.99 14.36 -1.73
CA CYS A 18 4.28 14.17 -1.06
C CYS A 18 5.28 13.32 -1.87
N LEU A 19 4.80 12.51 -2.83
CA LEU A 19 5.62 11.62 -3.65
C LEU A 19 6.00 12.23 -5.02
N LYS A 20 5.21 13.19 -5.53
CA LYS A 20 5.47 13.81 -6.84
C LYS A 20 6.87 14.44 -6.98
N PRO A 21 7.43 15.14 -5.98
CA PRO A 21 8.75 15.77 -6.12
C PRO A 21 9.90 14.77 -6.28
N THR A 22 9.72 13.51 -5.88
CA THR A 22 10.78 12.49 -5.86
C THR A 22 10.72 11.52 -7.04
N SER A 23 9.91 11.81 -8.07
CA SER A 23 9.64 10.91 -9.20
C SER A 23 9.09 9.54 -8.78
N LEU A 24 8.37 9.48 -7.65
CA LEU A 24 7.70 8.28 -7.17
C LEU A 24 6.21 8.29 -7.53
N SER A 25 5.70 7.15 -7.98
CA SER A 25 4.28 6.93 -8.18
C SER A 25 3.69 6.21 -6.96
N THR A 26 2.41 6.45 -6.66
CA THR A 26 1.73 5.69 -5.62
C THR A 26 1.45 4.26 -6.09
N THR A 27 1.13 4.10 -7.38
CA THR A 27 0.97 2.79 -8.01
C THR A 27 1.59 2.73 -9.40
N ALA A 28 2.00 1.52 -9.77
CA ALA A 28 2.32 1.13 -11.14
C ALA A 28 1.39 -0.01 -11.58
N THR A 29 0.66 0.20 -12.66
CA THR A 29 -0.20 -0.81 -13.29
C THR A 29 0.52 -1.37 -14.51
N VAL A 30 0.95 -2.62 -14.43
CA VAL A 30 1.70 -3.35 -15.45
C VAL A 30 0.75 -4.27 -16.21
N PRO A 31 0.47 -4.02 -17.50
CA PRO A 31 -0.35 -4.91 -18.31
C PRO A 31 0.36 -6.27 -18.53
N VAL A 32 -0.35 -7.36 -18.27
CA VAL A 32 0.15 -8.74 -18.49
C VAL A 32 -0.56 -9.40 -19.66
N SER A 33 -1.83 -9.06 -19.89
CA SER A 33 -2.62 -9.53 -21.02
C SER A 33 -3.67 -8.48 -21.43
N ARG A 34 -4.56 -8.84 -22.37
CA ARG A 34 -5.71 -7.98 -22.71
C ARG A 34 -6.74 -7.88 -21.58
N THR A 35 -6.79 -8.85 -20.70
CA THR A 35 -7.82 -8.99 -19.65
C THR A 35 -7.23 -8.88 -18.25
N THR A 36 -5.92 -8.68 -18.11
CA THR A 36 -5.27 -8.69 -16.80
C THR A 36 -4.08 -7.74 -16.75
N SER A 37 -4.02 -6.97 -15.66
CA SER A 37 -2.86 -6.19 -15.24
C SER A 37 -2.48 -6.55 -13.81
N LEU A 38 -1.20 -6.39 -13.47
CA LEU A 38 -0.73 -6.40 -12.09
C LEU A 38 -0.59 -4.96 -11.61
N VAL A 39 -0.95 -4.71 -10.36
CA VAL A 39 -0.87 -3.40 -9.73
C VAL A 39 0.06 -3.50 -8.53
N PHE A 40 1.10 -2.66 -8.54
CA PHE A 40 2.09 -2.56 -7.47
C PHE A 40 1.90 -1.22 -6.78
N THR A 41 1.86 -1.20 -5.44
CA THR A 41 1.97 0.06 -4.70
C THR A 41 3.44 0.38 -4.41
N THR A 42 3.75 1.66 -4.24
CA THR A 42 4.92 2.03 -3.42
C THR A 42 4.74 1.54 -1.97
N GLY A 43 5.83 1.51 -1.21
CA GLY A 43 5.75 1.41 0.24
C GLY A 43 5.00 2.61 0.83
N HIS A 44 4.12 2.34 1.79
CA HIS A 44 3.39 3.35 2.55
C HIS A 44 3.73 3.27 4.03
N ILE A 45 3.97 4.44 4.60
CA ILE A 45 3.94 4.71 6.04
C ILE A 45 2.54 5.22 6.44
N GLY A 46 2.28 5.33 7.75
CA GLY A 46 1.02 5.85 8.28
C GLY A 46 0.83 7.32 7.98
N LEU A 47 0.01 7.63 6.96
CA LEU A 47 -0.38 8.99 6.59
C LEU A 47 -1.90 9.14 6.63
N ASP A 48 -2.36 10.28 7.11
CA ASP A 48 -3.75 10.67 6.97
C ASP A 48 -4.02 11.09 5.52
N LEU A 49 -4.98 10.45 4.85
CA LEU A 49 -5.27 10.68 3.43
C LEU A 49 -5.73 12.12 3.13
N ALA A 50 -6.40 12.77 4.08
CA ALA A 50 -6.98 14.10 3.89
C ALA A 50 -5.97 15.23 4.09
N THR A 51 -5.02 15.05 5.00
CA THR A 51 -4.07 16.09 5.42
C THR A 51 -2.64 15.80 5.01
N GLY A 52 -2.29 14.54 4.73
CA GLY A 52 -0.91 14.11 4.48
C GLY A 52 -0.03 14.09 5.74
N SER A 53 -0.62 14.25 6.92
CA SER A 53 0.11 14.26 8.19
C SER A 53 0.48 12.84 8.62
N LEU A 54 1.59 12.70 9.34
CA LEU A 54 1.99 11.42 9.96
C LEU A 54 0.97 10.98 11.00
N VAL A 55 0.59 9.71 10.94
CA VAL A 55 -0.25 9.04 11.94
C VAL A 55 0.63 8.01 12.64
N ASN A 56 1.16 8.37 13.80
CA ASN A 56 2.06 7.50 14.57
C ASN A 56 1.84 7.58 16.09
N THR A 57 0.73 8.17 16.54
CA THR A 57 0.38 8.31 17.97
C THR A 57 0.28 6.95 18.67
N THR A 58 -0.21 5.93 17.98
CA THR A 58 -0.24 4.54 18.43
C THR A 58 0.13 3.61 17.28
N VAL A 59 0.61 2.40 17.62
CA VAL A 59 0.92 1.35 16.63
C VAL A 59 -0.33 1.00 15.81
N THR A 60 -1.48 0.87 16.47
CA THR A 60 -2.77 0.59 15.82
C THR A 60 -3.19 1.69 14.84
N ALA A 61 -3.06 2.96 15.22
CA ALA A 61 -3.43 4.08 14.37
C ALA A 61 -2.53 4.16 13.13
N GLU A 62 -1.23 3.91 13.30
CA GLU A 62 -0.27 3.86 12.21
C GLU A 62 -0.61 2.76 11.20
N PHE A 63 -0.85 1.53 11.65
CA PHE A 63 -1.23 0.44 10.73
C PHE A 63 -2.57 0.68 10.04
N ASN A 64 -3.55 1.28 10.73
CA ASN A 64 -4.80 1.67 10.06
C ASN A 64 -4.54 2.67 8.94
N ALA A 65 -3.75 3.71 9.19
CA ALA A 65 -3.41 4.72 8.21
C ALA A 65 -2.59 4.16 7.03
N ILE A 66 -1.65 3.24 7.29
CA ILE A 66 -0.92 2.51 6.23
C ILE A 66 -1.92 1.75 5.35
N PHE A 67 -2.82 0.97 5.95
CA PHE A 67 -3.79 0.19 5.17
C PHE A 67 -4.83 1.07 4.47
N ASP A 68 -5.16 2.25 4.99
CA ASP A 68 -5.99 3.24 4.28
C ASP A 68 -5.30 3.76 3.03
N CYS A 69 -4.00 4.09 3.14
CA CYS A 69 -3.22 4.53 2.00
C CYS A 69 -3.13 3.45 0.92
N LEU A 70 -2.81 2.21 1.31
CA LEU A 70 -2.71 1.09 0.38
C LEU A 70 -4.05 0.77 -0.29
N ASP A 71 -5.14 0.75 0.48
CA ASP A 71 -6.47 0.48 -0.05
C ASP A 71 -6.93 1.58 -1.03
N ALA A 72 -6.70 2.85 -0.68
CA ALA A 72 -6.97 3.98 -1.56
C ALA A 72 -6.13 3.91 -2.84
N ALA A 73 -4.84 3.60 -2.73
CA ALA A 73 -3.92 3.49 -3.86
C ALA A 73 -4.37 2.41 -4.85
N LEU A 74 -4.67 1.20 -4.35
CA LEU A 74 -5.17 0.09 -5.17
C LEU A 74 -6.50 0.43 -5.84
N LYS A 75 -7.45 1.03 -5.10
CA LYS A 75 -8.74 1.46 -5.66
C LYS A 75 -8.59 2.52 -6.73
N HIS A 76 -7.70 3.49 -6.53
CA HIS A 76 -7.41 4.53 -7.52
C HIS A 76 -6.78 3.95 -8.80
N ALA A 77 -6.04 2.86 -8.69
CA ALA A 77 -5.50 2.10 -9.82
C ALA A 77 -6.52 1.19 -10.51
N GLY A 78 -7.78 1.19 -10.06
CA GLY A 78 -8.87 0.40 -10.65
C GLY A 78 -9.15 -0.94 -9.97
N VAL A 79 -8.39 -1.33 -8.94
CA VAL A 79 -8.66 -2.54 -8.17
C VAL A 79 -9.86 -2.29 -7.24
N ALA A 80 -11.06 -2.56 -7.73
CA ALA A 80 -12.31 -2.10 -7.12
C ALA A 80 -12.48 -2.46 -5.63
N ARG A 81 -12.01 -3.64 -5.20
CA ARG A 81 -12.08 -4.09 -3.80
C ARG A 81 -10.83 -3.77 -2.98
N GLY A 82 -9.87 -3.02 -3.54
CA GLY A 82 -8.65 -2.57 -2.87
C GLY A 82 -7.87 -3.73 -2.24
N LEU A 83 -7.59 -3.64 -0.93
CA LEU A 83 -6.81 -4.65 -0.20
C LEU A 83 -7.43 -6.06 -0.22
N HIS A 84 -8.76 -6.19 -0.39
CA HIS A 84 -9.42 -7.50 -0.53
C HIS A 84 -9.06 -8.24 -1.84
N GLN A 85 -8.37 -7.58 -2.76
CA GLN A 85 -7.84 -8.17 -4.01
C GLN A 85 -6.31 -8.23 -4.03
N ALA A 86 -5.63 -7.77 -2.97
CA ALA A 86 -4.18 -7.89 -2.88
C ALA A 86 -3.77 -9.37 -2.78
N TYR A 87 -2.82 -9.83 -3.59
CA TYR A 87 -2.30 -11.20 -3.50
C TYR A 87 -0.98 -11.28 -2.74
N ARG A 88 -0.33 -10.13 -2.50
CA ARG A 88 0.96 -10.05 -1.81
C ARG A 88 1.05 -8.79 -0.96
N VAL A 89 1.63 -8.93 0.23
CA VAL A 89 2.00 -7.85 1.14
C VAL A 89 3.47 -8.04 1.55
N VAL A 90 4.24 -6.96 1.52
CA VAL A 90 5.61 -6.93 2.04
C VAL A 90 5.68 -5.84 3.11
N SER A 91 6.15 -6.20 4.30
CA SER A 91 6.17 -5.33 5.47
C SER A 91 7.59 -5.18 6.01
N TYR A 92 8.01 -3.94 6.20
CA TYR A 92 9.24 -3.59 6.92
C TYR A 92 8.85 -3.00 8.28
N LEU A 93 9.28 -3.61 9.37
CA LEU A 93 8.95 -3.20 10.74
C LEU A 93 10.22 -2.84 11.51
N THR A 94 10.17 -1.80 12.34
CA THR A 94 11.31 -1.43 13.20
C THR A 94 11.44 -2.29 14.45
N SER A 95 10.41 -3.07 14.79
CA SER A 95 10.40 -4.00 15.91
C SER A 95 9.50 -5.21 15.60
N PRO A 96 9.92 -6.44 15.95
CA PRO A 96 9.08 -7.63 15.79
C PRO A 96 7.79 -7.57 16.63
N GLU A 97 7.76 -6.80 17.71
CA GLU A 97 6.58 -6.65 18.58
C GLU A 97 5.38 -6.01 17.86
N HIS A 98 5.61 -5.31 16.75
CA HIS A 98 4.54 -4.67 15.98
C HIS A 98 3.80 -5.63 15.04
N GLU A 99 4.35 -6.82 14.76
CA GLU A 99 3.79 -7.75 13.78
C GLU A 99 2.41 -8.29 14.19
N ALA A 100 2.24 -8.64 15.46
CA ALA A 100 0.96 -9.14 15.97
C ALA A 100 -0.16 -8.10 15.79
N GLU A 101 0.16 -6.83 16.03
CA GLU A 101 -0.79 -5.72 15.88
C GLU A 101 -1.08 -5.43 14.39
N MET A 102 -0.05 -5.46 13.54
CA MET A 102 -0.21 -5.34 12.08
C MET A 102 -1.21 -6.39 11.55
N HIS A 103 -1.01 -7.66 11.91
CA HIS A 103 -1.89 -8.75 11.48
C HIS A 103 -3.30 -8.61 12.04
N ARG A 104 -3.45 -8.20 13.32
CA ARG A 104 -4.75 -7.96 13.94
C ARG A 104 -5.54 -6.89 13.18
N VAL A 105 -4.92 -5.75 12.87
CA VAL A 105 -5.56 -4.67 12.11
C VAL A 105 -5.92 -5.14 10.70
N PHE A 106 -5.01 -5.85 10.02
CA PHE A 106 -5.27 -6.38 8.68
C PHE A 106 -6.48 -7.33 8.67
N GLN A 107 -6.53 -8.31 9.57
CA GLN A 107 -7.62 -9.28 9.67
C GLN A 107 -8.99 -8.62 9.96
N GLN A 108 -9.01 -7.54 10.76
CA GLN A 108 -10.24 -6.79 11.03
C GLN A 108 -10.74 -6.03 9.81
N ARG A 109 -9.83 -5.50 8.98
CA ARG A 109 -10.16 -4.73 7.77
C ARG A 109 -10.55 -5.60 6.59
N VAL A 110 -9.87 -6.73 6.41
CA VAL A 110 -10.07 -7.63 5.28
C VAL A 110 -10.37 -9.07 5.75
N PRO A 111 -11.49 -9.29 6.47
CA PRO A 111 -11.79 -10.58 7.08
C PRO A 111 -11.86 -11.71 6.05
N GLY A 112 -11.18 -12.81 6.33
CA GLY A 112 -11.12 -14.00 5.47
C GLY A 112 -10.16 -13.89 4.28
N HIS A 113 -9.47 -12.75 4.11
CA HIS A 113 -8.48 -12.57 3.05
C HIS A 113 -7.08 -13.01 3.48
N THR A 114 -6.39 -13.77 2.63
CA THR A 114 -5.10 -14.41 2.97
C THR A 114 -4.06 -14.21 1.85
N PRO A 115 -3.54 -12.98 1.64
CA PRO A 115 -2.46 -12.75 0.69
C PRO A 115 -1.17 -13.45 1.14
N THR A 116 -0.26 -13.69 0.21
CA THR A 116 1.12 -14.02 0.58
C THR A 116 1.73 -12.86 1.34
N SER A 117 2.46 -13.14 2.43
CA SER A 117 3.06 -12.12 3.29
C SER A 117 4.55 -12.36 3.47
N CYS A 118 5.33 -11.28 3.56
CA CYS A 118 6.73 -11.30 3.93
C CYS A 118 7.01 -10.13 4.88
N THR A 119 7.48 -10.43 6.09
CA THR A 119 7.85 -9.42 7.09
C THR A 119 9.37 -9.41 7.27
N VAL A 120 9.98 -8.23 7.27
CA VAL A 120 11.39 -8.02 7.58
C VAL A 120 11.52 -7.02 8.72
N VAL A 121 12.31 -7.36 9.74
CA VAL A 121 12.69 -6.40 10.79
C VAL A 121 13.87 -5.58 10.28
N VAL A 122 13.71 -4.25 10.25
CA VAL A 122 14.71 -3.31 9.75
C VAL A 122 15.21 -2.41 10.88
N LYS A 123 16.39 -1.80 10.68
CA LYS A 123 16.96 -0.86 11.65
C LYS A 123 16.07 0.37 11.86
N GLU A 124 15.57 0.95 10.77
CA GLU A 124 14.76 2.17 10.77
C GLU A 124 13.98 2.32 9.47
N ILE A 125 12.89 3.09 9.51
CA ILE A 125 12.16 3.59 8.34
C ILE A 125 12.68 4.99 8.04
N ASN A 126 12.79 5.37 6.76
CA ASN A 126 13.42 6.65 6.36
C ASN A 126 12.65 7.90 6.82
N VAL A 127 11.42 7.75 7.33
CA VAL A 127 10.64 8.80 7.97
C VAL A 127 10.71 8.64 9.49
N THR A 128 11.32 9.63 10.15
CA THR A 128 11.53 9.62 11.60
C THR A 128 10.21 9.42 12.36
N GLY A 129 10.21 8.49 13.30
CA GLY A 129 9.07 8.19 14.16
C GLY A 129 8.05 7.22 13.55
N MET A 130 8.27 6.73 12.33
CA MET A 130 7.47 5.64 11.76
C MET A 130 8.05 4.29 12.14
N ARG A 131 7.15 3.36 12.42
CA ARG A 131 7.44 1.99 12.88
C ARG A 131 7.34 0.98 11.76
N ALA A 132 6.64 1.32 10.68
CA ALA A 132 6.44 0.43 9.56
C ALA A 132 6.38 1.15 8.21
N GLU A 133 6.80 0.43 7.17
CA GLU A 133 6.52 0.74 5.78
C GLU A 133 6.04 -0.54 5.09
N ILE A 134 4.88 -0.49 4.43
CA ILE A 134 4.24 -1.68 3.86
C ILE A 134 3.88 -1.41 2.39
N ALA A 135 4.14 -2.39 1.53
CA ALA A 135 3.69 -2.39 0.14
C ALA A 135 2.72 -3.54 -0.13
N ALA A 136 1.80 -3.34 -1.07
CA ALA A 136 0.84 -4.34 -1.51
C ALA A 136 0.87 -4.51 -3.03
N GLU A 137 0.55 -5.71 -3.49
CA GLU A 137 0.36 -6.01 -4.90
C GLU A 137 -1.00 -6.68 -5.12
N ALA A 138 -1.66 -6.34 -6.23
CA ALA A 138 -2.99 -6.84 -6.57
C ALA A 138 -3.11 -7.18 -8.06
N ALA A 139 -4.11 -7.98 -8.40
CA ALA A 139 -4.49 -8.25 -9.78
C ALA A 139 -5.71 -7.41 -10.17
N LEU A 140 -5.62 -6.75 -11.32
CA LEU A 140 -6.71 -6.03 -11.96
C LEU A 140 -7.22 -6.84 -13.16
N PHE A 141 -8.49 -7.20 -13.15
CA PHE A 141 -9.15 -7.93 -14.23
C PHE A 141 -10.01 -6.98 -15.05
N HIS A 142 -9.81 -6.97 -16.36
CA HIS A 142 -10.57 -6.17 -17.32
C HIS A 142 -11.68 -7.03 -17.93
N SER A 143 -12.85 -6.41 -18.14
CA SER A 143 -13.99 -7.01 -18.85
C SER A 143 -13.82 -6.96 -20.37
#